data_AF-A0A8T7HB83-F1
#
_entry.id   AF-A0A8T7HB83-F1
#
_cell.length_a   1.000
_cell.length_b   1.000
_cell.length_c   1.000
_cell.angle_alpha   90.00
_cell.angle_beta   90.00
_cell.angle_gamma   90.00
#
_symmetry.space_group_name_H-M   'P 1'
#
loop_
_entity.id
_entity.type
_entity.pdbx_description
1 polymer ?
#
loop_
_entity_poly.entity_id
_entity_poly.type
_entity_poly.pdbx_seq_one_letter_code
_entity_poly.pdbx_strand_id
1 'polypeptide(L)'
;MAIAEDLAKQQRSISVAEFFEKNKHLLGFDSPTRGIITTIKEAVDNALDACEEAEVLPDIFVGVRKVDTEVYRITVEDNGPGIVPKNIPFVFGKLLYGSRFHQIRQSRGQQ
;
A
#
# COMPACT_ATOMS: atom_id res chain seq x y z
N MET A 1 -35.42 26.83 10.96
CA MET A 1 -34.27 25.92 10.81
C MET A 1 -33.48 26.39 9.62
N ALA A 2 -32.21 26.71 9.85
CA ALA A 2 -31.39 27.44 8.88
C ALA A 2 -30.95 26.49 7.77
N ILE A 3 -30.83 27.00 6.54
CA ILE A 3 -30.35 26.28 5.34
C ILE A 3 -29.08 25.43 5.63
N ALA A 4 -28.26 25.88 6.57
CA ALA A 4 -27.08 25.16 7.06
C ALA A 4 -27.39 23.78 7.67
N GLU A 5 -28.47 23.62 8.43
CA GLU A 5 -28.87 22.34 9.04
C GLU A 5 -29.34 21.33 7.99
N ASP A 6 -30.00 21.79 6.93
CA ASP A 6 -30.45 20.93 5.84
C ASP A 6 -29.32 20.54 4.89
N LEU A 7 -28.35 21.44 4.65
CA LEU A 7 -27.10 21.12 3.93
C LEU A 7 -26.22 20.15 4.73
N ALA A 8 -26.17 20.28 6.06
CA ALA A 8 -25.42 19.38 6.93
C ALA A 8 -25.94 17.94 6.87
N LYS A 9 -27.26 17.72 6.74
CA LYS A 9 -27.86 16.38 6.58
C LYS A 9 -27.43 15.66 5.29
N GLN A 10 -26.96 16.40 4.28
CA GLN A 10 -26.46 15.82 3.03
C GLN A 10 -24.97 15.47 3.09
N GLN A 11 -24.25 15.91 4.13
CA GLN A 11 -22.86 15.56 4.31
C GLN A 11 -22.73 14.06 4.58
N ARG A 12 -21.94 13.38 3.74
CA ARG A 12 -21.58 11.97 3.92
C ARG A 12 -20.09 11.89 4.15
N SER A 13 -19.68 11.19 5.19
CA SER A 13 -18.29 10.75 5.32
C SER A 13 -18.11 9.48 4.48
N ILE A 14 -17.02 9.44 3.72
CA ILE A 14 -16.59 8.23 3.02
C ILE A 14 -15.38 7.68 3.76
N SER A 15 -15.29 6.35 3.80
CA SER A 15 -14.07 5.72 4.34
C SER A 15 -12.90 5.95 3.38
N VAL A 16 -11.67 5.91 3.89
CA VAL A 16 -10.47 6.06 3.05
C VAL A 16 -10.38 4.93 2.02
N ALA A 17 -10.82 3.71 2.38
CA ALA A 17 -10.91 2.59 1.46
C ALA A 17 -11.90 2.88 0.31
N GLU A 18 -13.10 3.38 0.64
CA GLU A 18 -14.11 3.75 -0.36
C GLU A 18 -13.62 4.90 -1.26
N PHE A 19 -12.89 5.87 -0.70
CA PHE A 19 -12.28 6.94 -1.47
C PHE A 19 -11.33 6.41 -2.55
N PHE A 20 -10.43 5.49 -2.19
CA PHE A 20 -9.48 4.92 -3.15
C PHE A 20 -10.12 3.93 -4.12
N GLU A 21 -11.14 3.18 -3.69
CA GLU A 21 -11.89 2.29 -4.58
C GLU A 21 -12.60 3.08 -5.70
N LYS A 22 -13.14 4.25 -5.37
CA LYS A 22 -13.73 5.18 -6.35
C LYS A 22 -12.68 5.92 -7.18
N ASN A 23 -11.45 6.06 -6.68
CA ASN A 23 -10.38 6.85 -7.30
C ASN A 23 -9.09 6.04 -7.55
N LYS A 24 -9.20 4.85 -8.13
CA LYS A 24 -8.06 3.93 -8.37
C LYS A 24 -6.88 4.55 -9.13
N HIS A 25 -7.15 5.52 -9.99
CA HIS A 25 -6.14 6.24 -10.77
C HIS A 25 -5.18 7.06 -9.88
N LEU A 26 -5.62 7.54 -8.72
CA LEU A 26 -4.77 8.26 -7.77
C LEU A 26 -3.67 7.37 -7.19
N LEU A 27 -3.89 6.05 -7.20
CA LEU A 27 -2.94 5.04 -6.73
C LEU A 27 -2.21 4.32 -7.88
N GLY A 28 -2.43 4.72 -9.13
CA GLY A 28 -1.82 4.03 -10.27
C GLY A 28 -2.42 2.65 -10.58
N PHE A 29 -3.70 2.43 -10.27
CA PHE A 29 -4.47 1.22 -10.60
C PHE A 29 -5.53 1.47 -11.69
N ASP A 30 -5.24 2.34 -12.64
CA ASP A 30 -6.09 2.72 -13.77
C ASP A 30 -6.15 1.68 -14.89
N SER A 31 -5.17 0.78 -15.00
CA SER A 31 -5.18 -0.33 -15.96
C SER A 31 -4.58 -1.61 -15.35
N PRO A 32 -4.93 -2.81 -15.86
CA PRO A 32 -4.38 -4.07 -15.34
C PRO A 32 -2.85 -4.11 -15.38
N THR A 33 -2.23 -3.72 -16.50
CA THR A 33 -0.77 -3.69 -16.67
C THR A 33 -0.11 -2.74 -15.69
N ARG A 34 -0.66 -1.53 -15.53
CA ARG A 34 -0.11 -0.56 -14.58
C ARG A 34 -0.32 -1.00 -13.13
N GLY A 35 -1.45 -1.62 -12.80
CA GLY A 35 -1.72 -2.18 -11.48
C GLY A 35 -0.72 -3.25 -11.07
N ILE A 36 -0.32 -4.13 -12.00
CA ILE A 36 0.75 -5.12 -11.77
C ILE A 36 2.08 -4.42 -11.47
N ILE A 37 2.48 -3.45 -12.29
CA ILE A 37 3.74 -2.71 -12.11
C ILE A 37 3.74 -1.96 -10.78
N THR A 38 2.66 -1.24 -10.46
CA THR A 38 2.49 -0.53 -9.19
C THR A 38 2.62 -1.49 -8.02
N THR A 39 1.96 -2.65 -8.06
CA THR A 39 2.01 -3.64 -6.98
C THR A 39 3.42 -4.16 -6.75
N ILE A 40 4.14 -4.51 -7.82
CA ILE A 40 5.53 -4.98 -7.74
C ILE A 40 6.43 -3.87 -7.19
N LYS A 41 6.30 -2.64 -7.71
CA LYS A 41 7.09 -1.49 -7.26
C LYS A 41 6.94 -1.26 -5.76
N GLU A 42 5.71 -1.14 -5.27
CA GLU A 42 5.46 -0.87 -3.84
C GLU A 42 5.94 -2.03 -2.95
N ALA A 43 5.79 -3.29 -3.39
CA ALA A 43 6.27 -4.44 -2.63
C ALA A 43 7.81 -4.50 -2.56
N VAL A 44 8.49 -4.24 -3.69
CA VAL A 44 9.97 -4.23 -3.75
C VAL A 44 10.55 -3.03 -3.00
N ASP A 45 9.95 -1.85 -3.10
CA ASP A 45 10.37 -0.66 -2.35
C ASP A 45 10.32 -0.94 -0.83
N ASN A 46 9.22 -1.53 -0.35
CA ASN A 46 9.08 -1.92 1.04
C ASN A 46 10.11 -2.96 1.48
N ALA A 47 10.38 -3.97 0.66
CA ALA A 47 11.39 -4.99 0.93
C ALA A 47 12.81 -4.40 1.03
N LEU A 48 13.19 -3.55 0.07
CA LEU A 48 14.49 -2.89 0.04
C LEU A 48 14.70 -2.03 1.29
N ASP A 49 13.72 -1.20 1.62
CA ASP A 49 13.82 -0.31 2.77
C ASP A 49 13.84 -1.10 4.09
N ALA A 50 13.12 -2.22 4.18
CA ALA A 50 13.16 -3.10 5.36
C ALA A 50 14.55 -3.73 5.55
N CYS A 51 15.20 -4.15 4.44
CA CYS A 51 16.57 -4.65 4.46
C CYS A 51 17.57 -3.55 4.84
N GLU A 52 17.42 -2.34 4.31
CA GLU A 52 18.26 -1.19 4.63
C GLU A 52 18.10 -0.72 6.08
N GLU A 53 16.91 -0.83 6.68
CA GLU A 53 16.67 -0.52 8.09
C GLU A 53 17.36 -1.55 9.00
N ALA A 54 17.44 -2.81 8.57
CA ALA A 54 18.09 -3.90 9.30
C ALA A 54 19.58 -4.07 8.97
N GLU A 55 20.15 -3.23 8.10
CA GLU A 55 21.55 -3.31 7.65
C GLU A 55 21.93 -4.68 7.05
N VAL A 56 20.97 -5.34 6.39
CA VAL A 56 21.19 -6.62 5.70
C VAL A 56 21.30 -6.40 4.20
N LEU A 57 22.18 -7.17 3.53
CA LEU A 57 22.26 -7.16 2.07
C LEU A 57 20.93 -7.73 1.52
N PRO A 58 20.15 -6.96 0.73
CA PRO A 58 18.86 -7.43 0.26
C PRO A 58 19.01 -8.61 -0.69
N ASP A 59 18.31 -9.70 -0.39
CA ASP A 59 18.03 -10.82 -1.29
C ASP A 59 16.51 -10.85 -1.50
N ILE A 60 16.07 -10.50 -2.71
CA ILE A 60 14.66 -10.30 -3.03
C ILE A 60 14.26 -11.17 -4.20
N PHE A 61 13.33 -12.09 -3.96
CA PHE A 61 12.68 -12.87 -5.01
C PHE A 61 11.38 -12.19 -5.44
N VAL A 62 11.18 -12.08 -6.76
CA VAL A 62 9.93 -11.56 -7.35
C VAL A 62 9.37 -12.59 -8.32
N GLY A 63 8.16 -13.07 -8.03
CA GLY A 63 7.42 -14.03 -8.84
C GLY A 63 6.10 -13.45 -9.34
N VAL A 64 5.83 -13.60 -10.63
CA VAL A 64 4.53 -13.25 -11.24
C VAL A 64 3.98 -14.48 -11.95
N ARG A 65 2.82 -14.96 -11.51
CA ARG A 65 2.17 -16.14 -12.08
C ARG A 65 0.74 -15.83 -12.45
N LYS A 66 0.36 -16.07 -13.71
CA LYS A 66 -1.04 -16.07 -14.12
C LYS A 66 -1.75 -17.27 -13.47
N VAL A 67 -2.85 -17.01 -12.76
CA VAL A 67 -3.63 -18.05 -12.07
C VAL A 67 -5.03 -18.22 -12.66
N ASP A 68 -5.55 -17.21 -13.36
CA ASP A 68 -6.79 -17.27 -14.13
C ASP A 68 -6.80 -16.20 -15.23
N THR A 69 -7.91 -16.08 -15.96
CA THR A 69 -8.22 -15.01 -16.92
C THR A 69 -8.19 -13.67 -16.19
N GLU A 70 -7.28 -12.78 -16.59
CA GLU A 70 -7.06 -11.47 -15.94
C GLU A 70 -6.71 -11.52 -14.44
N VAL A 71 -6.32 -12.69 -13.89
CA VAL A 71 -5.90 -12.83 -12.49
C VAL A 71 -4.45 -13.29 -12.41
N TYR A 72 -3.64 -12.50 -11.71
CA TYR A 72 -2.22 -12.73 -11.48
C TYR A 72 -1.93 -12.82 -9.99
N ARG A 73 -1.11 -13.80 -9.60
CA ARG A 73 -0.49 -13.88 -8.29
C ARG A 73 0.89 -13.26 -8.38
N ILE A 74 1.12 -12.24 -7.54
CA ILE A 74 2.42 -11.60 -7.35
C ILE A 74 2.96 -12.04 -5.99
N THR A 75 4.20 -12.49 -5.98
CA THR A 75 4.93 -12.89 -4.78
C THR A 75 6.21 -12.08 -4.70
N VAL A 76 6.45 -11.44 -3.56
CA VAL A 76 7.72 -10.79 -3.23
C VAL A 76 8.18 -11.38 -1.91
N GLU A 77 9.38 -11.93 -1.89
CA GLU A 77 10.02 -12.49 -0.70
C GLU A 77 11.32 -11.74 -0.47
N ASP A 78 11.60 -11.37 0.77
CA ASP A 78 12.79 -10.66 1.19
C ASP A 78 13.43 -11.32 2.42
N ASN A 79 14.71 -11.03 2.64
CA ASN A 79 15.46 -11.46 3.80
C ASN A 79 15.56 -10.36 4.88
N GLY A 80 14.62 -9.42 4.89
CA GLY A 80 14.54 -8.34 5.87
C GLY A 80 14.13 -8.82 7.27
N PRO A 81 13.90 -7.89 8.22
CA PRO A 81 13.59 -8.20 9.62
C PRO A 81 12.21 -8.83 9.82
N GLY A 82 11.38 -8.87 8.77
CA GLY A 82 9.99 -9.30 8.83
C GLY A 82 9.09 -8.34 9.60
N ILE A 83 7.82 -8.75 9.78
CA ILE A 83 6.80 -7.96 10.47
C ILE A 83 6.38 -8.73 11.73
N VAL A 84 6.34 -8.04 12.87
CA VAL A 84 5.83 -8.64 14.11
C VAL A 84 4.38 -9.13 13.88
N PRO A 85 4.02 -10.39 14.20
CA PRO A 85 2.72 -10.96 13.82
C PRO A 85 1.50 -10.13 14.25
N LYS A 86 1.56 -9.51 15.44
CA LYS A 86 0.49 -8.63 15.95
C LYS A 86 0.27 -7.37 15.11
N ASN A 87 1.28 -6.94 14.34
CA ASN A 87 1.24 -5.73 13.53
C ASN A 87 0.77 -5.98 12.09
N ILE A 88 0.77 -7.23 11.61
CA ILE A 88 0.39 -7.60 10.23
C ILE A 88 -0.98 -7.01 9.83
N PRO A 89 -2.06 -7.13 10.64
CA PRO A 89 -3.36 -6.58 10.25
C PRO A 89 -3.35 -5.06 10.06
N PHE A 90 -2.50 -4.35 10.80
CA PHE A 90 -2.43 -2.90 10.74
C PHE A 90 -1.58 -2.42 9.57
N VAL A 91 -0.43 -3.07 9.31
CA VAL A 91 0.45 -2.72 8.18
C VAL A 91 -0.25 -2.90 6.84
N PHE A 92 -1.06 -3.95 6.67
CA PHE A 92 -1.79 -4.20 5.42
C PHE A 92 -3.21 -3.63 5.39
N GLY A 93 -3.87 -3.50 6.55
CA GLY A 93 -5.30 -3.16 6.65
C GLY A 93 -5.61 -1.73 7.05
N LYS A 94 -4.62 -0.96 7.55
CA LYS A 94 -4.80 0.43 7.94
C LYS A 94 -4.01 1.35 7.01
N LEU A 95 -4.75 2.19 6.28
CA LEU A 95 -4.15 3.25 5.46
C LEU A 95 -3.38 4.23 6.35
N LEU A 96 -2.18 4.64 5.90
CA LEU A 96 -1.27 5.52 6.64
C LEU A 96 -0.84 4.94 8.00
N TYR A 97 -0.45 3.66 8.01
CA TYR A 97 0.12 3.00 9.18
C TYR A 97 1.48 2.40 8.84
N GLY A 98 2.53 2.86 9.52
CA GLY A 98 3.89 2.39 9.30
C GLY A 98 4.87 2.97 10.31
N SER A 99 6.06 2.37 10.41
CA SER A 99 7.17 2.84 11.26
C SER A 99 7.79 4.15 10.76
N ARG A 100 7.48 4.54 9.51
CA ARG A 100 8.11 5.68 8.81
C ARG A 100 7.47 7.03 9.12
N PHE A 101 6.31 7.06 9.78
CA PHE A 101 5.72 8.30 10.24
C PHE A 101 6.64 8.93 11.31
N HIS A 102 7.16 10.13 11.01
CA HIS A 102 8.00 10.97 11.87
C HIS A 102 9.52 10.66 11.90
N GLN A 103 10.04 9.82 10.99
CA GLN A 103 11.48 9.65 10.84
C GLN A 103 12.02 10.53 9.69
N ILE A 104 13.02 11.38 9.96
CA ILE A 104 13.73 12.14 8.91
C ILE A 104 14.81 11.24 8.32
N ARG A 105 14.43 10.34 7.41
CA ARG A 105 15.36 9.46 6.69
C ARG A 105 14.91 9.35 5.23
N GLN A 106 15.86 9.36 4.30
CA GLN A 106 15.57 9.08 2.90
C GLN A 106 15.15 7.62 2.78
N SER A 107 13.97 7.36 2.22
CA SER A 107 13.45 6.02 1.92
C SER A 107 12.76 6.02 0.56
N ARG A 108 12.42 4.83 0.04
CA ARG A 108 11.62 4.69 -1.18
C ARG A 108 10.14 4.79 -0.85
N GLY A 109 9.34 5.08 -1.87
CA GLY A 109 7.91 5.35 -1.73
C GLY A 109 7.60 6.83 -1.52
N GLN A 110 6.32 7.20 -1.65
CA GLN A 110 5.85 8.59 -1.57
C GLN A 110 5.43 9.00 -0.13
N GLN A 111 5.49 8.07 0.83
CA GLN A 111 4.92 8.22 2.18
C GLN A 111 5.99 8.27 3.27
#